data_AF-T0ZT00-F1
#
_entry.id   AF-T0ZT00-F1
#
_cell.length_a   1.000
_cell.length_b   1.000
_cell.length_c   1.000
_cell.angle_alpha   90.00
_cell.angle_beta   90.00
_cell.angle_gamma   90.00
#
_symmetry.space_group_name_H-M   'P 1'
#
loop_
_entity.id
_entity.type
_entity.pdbx_description
1 polymer ?
#
loop_
_entity_poly.entity_id
_entity_poly.type
_entity_poly.pdbx_seq_one_letter_code
_entity_poly.pdbx_strand_id
1 'polypeptide(L)'
;MPIKHNLTKYDILQEKLHKLSQKREDEYTDEELMLKNMGVLVAAFSSGHSWKTHKALSDNQYEFNSADIKDEFSKSKASKWKNVTSADIYEVSQKNIPKSKFASWLYYIVNTQEHSTYKTAWEQFNSYLITEENDGIETATSY
;
A
#
# COMPACT_ATOMS: atom_id res chain seq x y z
N MET A 1 20.18 -15.26 -24.68
CA MET A 1 20.76 -14.46 -23.58
C MET A 1 19.71 -14.34 -22.49
N PRO A 2 20.04 -14.53 -21.20
CA PRO A 2 19.08 -14.23 -20.14
C PRO A 2 18.84 -12.72 -20.14
N ILE A 3 17.58 -12.32 -20.31
CA ILE A 3 17.17 -10.92 -20.23
C ILE A 3 17.30 -10.53 -18.75
N LYS A 4 18.26 -9.68 -18.41
CA LYS A 4 18.33 -9.07 -17.08
C LYS A 4 17.13 -8.14 -16.94
N HIS A 5 16.08 -8.59 -16.26
CA HIS A 5 15.05 -7.67 -15.77
C HIS A 5 15.65 -6.88 -14.62
N ASN A 6 15.80 -5.56 -14.79
CA ASN A 6 16.00 -4.68 -13.65
C ASN A 6 14.69 -4.67 -12.86
N LEU A 7 14.68 -5.33 -11.70
CA LEU A 7 13.55 -5.34 -10.78
C LEU A 7 13.33 -3.91 -10.27
N THR A 8 12.09 -3.43 -10.33
CA THR A 8 11.72 -2.14 -9.75
C THR A 8 11.47 -2.28 -8.25
N LYS A 9 11.52 -1.16 -7.51
CA LYS A 9 11.11 -1.11 -6.09
C LYS A 9 9.70 -1.67 -5.86
N TYR A 10 8.82 -1.53 -6.84
CA TYR A 10 7.47 -2.07 -6.82
C TYR A 10 7.46 -3.59 -6.93
N ASP A 11 8.29 -4.16 -7.82
CA ASP A 11 8.44 -5.61 -7.95
C ASP A 11 9.02 -6.24 -6.68
N ILE A 12 9.98 -5.58 -6.04
CA ILE A 12 10.56 -6.03 -4.76
C ILE A 12 9.48 -6.06 -3.67
N LEU A 13 8.68 -5.00 -3.55
CA LEU A 13 7.61 -4.96 -2.55
C LEU A 13 6.52 -5.99 -2.84
N GLN A 14 6.15 -6.17 -4.11
CA GLN A 14 5.21 -7.20 -4.53
C GLN A 14 5.72 -8.61 -4.21
N GLU A 15 6.99 -8.90 -4.47
CA GLU A 15 7.60 -10.19 -4.15
C GLU A 15 7.61 -10.45 -2.63
N LYS A 16 7.93 -9.43 -1.82
CA LYS A 16 7.86 -9.51 -0.35
C LYS A 16 6.43 -9.81 0.11
N LEU A 17 5.43 -9.12 -0.41
CA LEU A 17 4.01 -9.37 -0.10
C LEU A 17 3.58 -10.78 -0.53
N HIS A 18 4.03 -11.24 -1.69
CA HIS A 18 3.73 -12.59 -2.18
C HIS A 18 4.31 -13.65 -1.26
N LYS A 19 5.60 -13.53 -0.88
CA LYS A 19 6.25 -14.44 0.08
C LYS A 19 5.52 -14.45 1.43
N LEU A 20 5.11 -13.27 1.91
CA LEU A 20 4.34 -13.16 3.15
C LEU A 20 2.99 -13.87 3.05
N SER A 21 2.30 -13.74 1.91
CA SER A 21 0.98 -14.35 1.69
C SER A 21 0.97 -15.88 1.74
N GLN A 22 2.12 -16.51 1.55
CA GLN A 22 2.32 -17.97 1.63
C GLN A 22 2.61 -18.46 3.06
N LYS A 23 2.95 -17.56 3.98
CA LYS A 23 3.19 -17.87 5.41
C LYS A 23 1.89 -17.85 6.19
N ARG A 24 1.85 -18.59 7.31
CA ARG A 24 0.72 -18.58 8.24
C ARG A 24 0.75 -17.31 9.09
N GLU A 25 -0.40 -16.69 9.34
CA GLU A 25 -0.47 -15.37 9.98
C GLU A 25 0.01 -15.36 11.44
N ASP A 26 -0.06 -16.50 12.13
CA ASP A 26 0.43 -16.68 13.50
C ASP A 26 1.97 -16.70 13.60
N GLU A 27 2.66 -16.80 12.47
CA GLU A 27 4.12 -16.79 12.39
C GLU A 27 4.70 -15.42 12.02
N TYR A 28 3.85 -14.40 11.84
CA TYR A 28 4.31 -13.11 11.35
C TYR A 28 5.08 -12.37 12.44
N THR A 29 6.27 -11.92 12.08
CA THR A 29 7.04 -10.93 12.86
C THR A 29 6.37 -9.56 12.82
N ASP A 30 6.77 -8.65 13.70
CA ASP A 30 6.27 -7.27 13.71
C ASP A 30 6.54 -6.53 12.37
N GLU A 31 7.70 -6.79 11.76
CA GLU A 31 8.06 -6.26 10.44
C GLU A 31 7.15 -6.80 9.34
N GLU A 32 6.82 -8.08 9.40
CA GLU A 32 5.90 -8.72 8.46
C GLU A 32 4.45 -8.26 8.64
N LEU A 33 4.01 -8.03 9.88
CA LEU A 33 2.73 -7.41 10.15
C LEU A 33 2.68 -6.00 9.55
N MET A 34 3.76 -5.24 9.66
CA MET A 34 3.86 -3.92 9.03
C MET A 34 3.83 -4.02 7.50
N LEU A 35 4.54 -4.99 6.91
CA LEU A 35 4.49 -5.28 5.48
C LEU A 35 3.08 -5.64 5.01
N LYS A 36 2.35 -6.50 5.76
CA LYS A 36 0.94 -6.79 5.50
C LYS A 36 0.10 -5.52 5.53
N ASN A 37 0.26 -4.66 6.55
CA ASN A 37 -0.51 -3.43 6.67
C ASN A 37 -0.26 -2.46 5.50
N MET A 38 0.98 -2.38 4.99
CA MET A 38 1.29 -1.66 3.76
C MET A 38 0.53 -2.27 2.55
N GLY A 39 0.55 -3.59 2.40
CA GLY A 39 -0.20 -4.29 1.35
C GLY A 39 -1.71 -4.07 1.44
N VAL A 40 -2.27 -4.02 2.65
CA VAL A 40 -3.68 -3.71 2.90
C VAL A 40 -4.01 -2.29 2.44
N LEU A 41 -3.16 -1.30 2.72
CA LEU A 41 -3.35 0.07 2.24
C LEU A 41 -3.29 0.15 0.71
N VAL A 42 -2.34 -0.55 0.07
CA VAL A 42 -2.27 -0.61 -1.39
C VAL A 42 -3.55 -1.23 -1.97
N ALA A 43 -4.03 -2.34 -1.42
CA ALA A 43 -5.29 -2.95 -1.85
C ALA A 43 -6.51 -2.06 -1.57
N ALA A 44 -6.50 -1.29 -0.49
CA ALA A 44 -7.59 -0.38 -0.15
C ALA A 44 -7.64 0.85 -1.08
N PHE A 45 -6.51 1.29 -1.62
CA PHE A 45 -6.43 2.56 -2.38
C PHE A 45 -6.27 2.37 -3.89
N SER A 46 -5.87 1.19 -4.35
CA SER A 46 -5.76 0.86 -5.77
C SER A 46 -7.13 0.69 -6.42
N SER A 47 -7.24 1.16 -7.65
CA SER A 47 -8.46 1.05 -8.46
C SER A 47 -8.85 -0.40 -8.74
N GLY A 48 -7.86 -1.28 -8.94
CA GLY A 48 -8.07 -2.71 -9.26
C GLY A 48 -8.66 -3.51 -8.11
N HIS A 49 -8.44 -3.09 -6.86
CA HIS A 49 -8.90 -3.81 -5.68
C HIS A 49 -10.08 -3.11 -5.00
N SER A 50 -10.12 -1.78 -4.97
CA SER A 50 -11.11 -1.03 -4.17
C SER A 50 -11.55 0.23 -4.91
N TRP A 51 -12.35 0.03 -5.96
CA TRP A 51 -12.80 1.10 -6.86
C TRP A 51 -13.53 2.23 -6.14
N LYS A 52 -14.43 1.93 -5.20
CA LYS A 52 -15.21 2.97 -4.51
C LYS A 52 -14.32 3.79 -3.59
N THR A 53 -13.41 3.15 -2.88
CA THR A 53 -12.38 3.82 -2.06
C THR A 53 -11.48 4.69 -2.92
N HIS A 54 -11.01 4.17 -4.07
CA HIS A 54 -10.23 4.92 -5.05
C HIS A 54 -10.98 6.18 -5.53
N LYS A 55 -12.29 6.06 -5.81
CA LYS A 55 -13.14 7.18 -6.25
C LYS A 55 -13.44 8.19 -5.15
N ALA A 56 -13.61 7.76 -3.91
CA ALA A 56 -13.71 8.64 -2.76
C ALA A 56 -12.43 9.49 -2.59
N LEU A 57 -11.27 8.85 -2.74
CA LEU A 57 -9.97 9.51 -2.60
C LEU A 57 -9.65 10.47 -3.75
N SER A 58 -9.97 10.09 -4.99
CA SER A 58 -9.54 10.84 -6.19
C SER A 58 -10.55 11.91 -6.60
N ASP A 59 -11.83 11.55 -6.68
CA ASP A 59 -12.84 12.38 -7.36
C ASP A 59 -13.90 12.95 -6.39
N ASN A 60 -13.81 12.65 -5.09
CA ASN A 60 -14.84 12.97 -4.07
C ASN A 60 -16.24 12.44 -4.46
N GLN A 61 -16.31 11.41 -5.31
CA GLN A 61 -17.58 10.87 -5.81
C GLN A 61 -18.31 9.98 -4.81
N TYR A 62 -17.60 9.53 -3.77
CA TYR A 62 -18.15 8.68 -2.72
C TYR A 62 -17.80 9.24 -1.35
N GLU A 63 -18.77 9.15 -0.43
CA GLU A 63 -18.55 9.46 0.97
C GLU A 63 -17.82 8.32 1.67
N PHE A 64 -16.83 8.67 2.49
CA PHE A 64 -16.11 7.68 3.31
C PHE A 64 -17.02 6.97 4.32
N ASN A 65 -18.15 7.55 4.73
CA ASN A 65 -19.08 6.87 5.65
C ASN A 65 -20.06 5.91 4.94
N SER A 66 -19.62 5.24 3.88
CA SER A 66 -20.44 4.25 3.18
C SER A 66 -20.10 2.82 3.64
N ALA A 67 -21.13 1.98 3.75
CA ALA A 67 -20.96 0.56 4.06
C ALA A 67 -20.10 -0.15 3.00
N ASP A 68 -20.17 0.31 1.76
CA ASP A 68 -19.39 -0.21 0.65
C ASP A 68 -17.88 -0.04 0.82
N ILE A 69 -17.43 1.16 1.23
CA ILE A 69 -15.99 1.40 1.44
C ILE A 69 -15.50 0.61 2.67
N LYS A 70 -16.34 0.45 3.70
CA LYS A 70 -16.04 -0.43 4.85
C LYS A 70 -15.87 -1.89 4.43
N ASP A 71 -16.73 -2.38 3.55
CA ASP A 71 -16.64 -3.73 2.98
C ASP A 71 -15.40 -3.89 2.09
N GLU A 72 -15.09 -2.91 1.23
CA GLU A 72 -13.85 -2.91 0.44
C GLU A 72 -12.60 -2.97 1.30
N PHE A 73 -12.55 -2.19 2.39
CA PHE A 73 -11.45 -2.24 3.36
C PHE A 73 -11.39 -3.58 4.08
N SER A 74 -12.52 -4.11 4.53
CA SER A 74 -12.59 -5.42 5.19
C SER A 74 -12.06 -6.54 4.29
N LYS A 75 -12.43 -6.52 3.00
CA LYS A 75 -11.89 -7.46 1.99
C LYS A 75 -10.41 -7.23 1.73
N SER A 76 -9.95 -5.97 1.74
CA SER A 76 -8.53 -5.63 1.61
C SER A 76 -7.71 -6.20 2.75
N LYS A 77 -8.21 -6.09 3.98
CA LYS A 77 -7.59 -6.66 5.19
C LYS A 77 -7.58 -8.19 5.18
N ALA A 78 -8.68 -8.82 4.75
CA ALA A 78 -8.84 -10.27 4.77
C ALA A 78 -8.03 -10.99 3.69
N SER A 79 -8.05 -10.51 2.44
CA SER A 79 -7.50 -11.30 1.33
C SER A 79 -6.94 -10.50 0.16
N LYS A 80 -7.45 -9.30 -0.18
CA LYS A 80 -7.01 -8.64 -1.43
C LYS A 80 -5.53 -8.22 -1.40
N TRP A 81 -4.97 -7.92 -0.22
CA TRP A 81 -3.55 -7.60 -0.08
C TRP A 81 -2.61 -8.69 -0.63
N LYS A 82 -3.06 -9.96 -0.66
CA LYS A 82 -2.29 -11.10 -1.19
C LYS A 82 -2.13 -11.08 -2.71
N ASN A 83 -3.01 -10.35 -3.41
CA ASN A 83 -3.06 -10.26 -4.86
C ASN A 83 -2.61 -8.87 -5.37
N VAL A 84 -1.95 -8.08 -4.52
CA VAL A 84 -1.38 -6.79 -4.90
C VAL A 84 -0.28 -7.01 -5.94
N THR A 85 -0.36 -6.28 -7.04
CA THR A 85 0.61 -6.30 -8.15
C THR A 85 1.55 -5.10 -8.09
N SER A 86 2.68 -5.15 -8.80
CA SER A 86 3.56 -3.98 -8.97
C SER A 86 2.83 -2.77 -9.54
N ALA A 87 1.85 -2.99 -10.43
CA ALA A 87 1.03 -1.93 -11.01
C ALA A 87 0.14 -1.25 -9.96
N ASP A 88 -0.44 -2.01 -9.03
CA ASP A 88 -1.25 -1.46 -7.93
C ASP A 88 -0.39 -0.60 -7.00
N ILE A 89 0.82 -1.09 -6.68
CA ILE A 89 1.78 -0.35 -5.84
C ILE A 89 2.21 0.93 -6.54
N TYR A 90 2.51 0.86 -7.84
CA TYR A 90 2.82 2.04 -8.65
C TYR A 90 1.65 3.03 -8.63
N GLU A 91 0.43 2.59 -8.94
CA GLU A 91 -0.77 3.44 -8.92
C GLU A 91 -0.89 4.20 -7.59
N VAL A 92 -0.80 3.49 -6.47
CA VAL A 92 -0.96 4.08 -5.14
C VAL A 92 0.21 5.01 -4.80
N SER A 93 1.44 4.70 -5.23
CA SER A 93 2.60 5.57 -5.02
C SER A 93 2.46 6.93 -5.72
N GLN A 94 1.77 6.97 -6.86
CA GLN A 94 1.56 8.20 -7.62
C GLN A 94 0.38 9.01 -7.10
N LYS A 95 -0.42 8.47 -6.18
CA LYS A 95 -1.54 9.18 -5.56
C LYS A 95 -1.00 10.16 -4.53
N ASN A 96 -1.05 11.45 -4.84
CA ASN A 96 -0.90 12.50 -3.84
C ASN A 96 -2.17 12.58 -2.97
N ILE A 97 -2.33 11.64 -2.04
CA ILE A 97 -3.48 11.60 -1.11
C ILE A 97 -3.28 12.68 -0.04
N PRO A 98 -4.15 13.70 0.03
CA PRO A 98 -4.04 14.72 1.06
C PRO A 98 -4.17 14.11 2.46
N LYS A 99 -3.35 14.59 3.42
CA LYS A 99 -3.39 14.12 4.82
C LYS A 99 -4.80 14.17 5.42
N SER A 100 -5.59 15.19 5.06
CA SER A 100 -6.97 15.31 5.50
C SER A 100 -7.87 14.18 4.98
N LYS A 101 -7.76 13.80 3.70
CA LYS A 101 -8.53 12.68 3.13
C LYS A 101 -8.14 11.35 3.76
N PHE A 102 -6.84 11.12 3.96
CA PHE A 102 -6.36 9.92 4.65
C PHE A 102 -6.88 9.85 6.10
N ALA A 103 -6.85 10.96 6.83
CA ALA A 103 -7.40 11.04 8.19
C ALA A 103 -8.92 10.80 8.21
N SER A 104 -9.68 11.36 7.27
CA SER A 104 -11.11 11.08 7.13
C SER A 104 -11.37 9.61 6.81
N TRP A 105 -10.60 9.01 5.91
CA TRP A 105 -10.71 7.59 5.59
C TRP A 105 -10.45 6.73 6.85
N LEU A 106 -9.38 6.98 7.59
CA LEU A 106 -9.11 6.27 8.86
C LEU A 106 -10.29 6.39 9.83
N TYR A 107 -10.79 7.61 10.04
CA TYR A 107 -11.87 7.88 10.99
C TYR A 107 -13.15 7.11 10.67
N TYR A 108 -13.57 7.08 9.41
CA TYR A 108 -14.83 6.46 9.03
C TYR A 108 -14.73 4.95 8.76
N ILE A 109 -13.56 4.46 8.33
CA ILE A 109 -13.41 3.11 7.78
C ILE A 109 -12.70 2.16 8.74
N VAL A 110 -11.72 2.67 9.48
CA VAL A 110 -10.82 1.86 10.31
C VAL A 110 -11.23 1.97 11.77
N ASN A 111 -11.11 0.87 12.52
CA ASN A 111 -11.33 0.90 13.96
C ASN A 111 -10.31 1.81 14.64
N THR A 112 -10.74 2.59 15.64
CA THR A 112 -9.89 3.57 16.34
C THR A 112 -8.60 2.97 16.91
N GLN A 113 -8.65 1.72 17.37
CA GLN A 113 -7.49 1.00 17.92
C GLN A 113 -6.40 0.73 16.87
N GLU A 114 -6.76 0.69 15.59
CA GLU A 114 -5.85 0.38 14.48
C GLU A 114 -5.36 1.65 13.76
N HIS A 115 -5.85 2.84 14.13
CA HIS A 115 -5.51 4.10 13.46
C HIS A 115 -4.01 4.39 13.46
N SER A 116 -3.35 4.19 14.60
CA SER A 116 -1.90 4.37 14.72
C SER A 116 -1.14 3.41 13.80
N THR A 117 -1.55 2.14 13.77
CA THR A 117 -0.96 1.09 12.93
C THR A 117 -1.00 1.46 11.45
N TYR A 118 -2.17 1.83 10.93
CA TYR A 118 -2.31 2.19 9.51
C TYR A 118 -1.68 3.53 9.16
N LYS A 119 -1.63 4.48 10.11
CA LYS A 119 -0.90 5.73 9.92
C LYS A 119 0.60 5.46 9.78
N THR A 120 1.18 4.67 10.67
CA THR A 120 2.60 4.28 10.60
C THR A 120 2.90 3.50 9.33
N ALA A 121 2.02 2.56 8.94
CA ALA A 121 2.18 1.80 7.70
C ALA A 121 2.18 2.71 6.46
N TRP A 122 1.33 3.74 6.43
CA TRP A 122 1.30 4.71 5.34
C TRP A 122 2.58 5.57 5.29
N GLU A 123 3.09 6.00 6.44
CA GLU A 123 4.34 6.75 6.53
C GLU A 123 5.54 5.90 6.07
N GLN A 124 5.59 4.63 6.48
CA GLN A 124 6.62 3.70 6.04
C GLN A 124 6.52 3.36 4.56
N PHE A 125 5.31 3.17 4.03
CA PHE A 125 5.08 2.96 2.59
C PHE A 125 5.64 4.12 1.77
N ASN A 126 5.32 5.36 2.15
CA ASN A 126 5.84 6.54 1.45
C ASN A 126 7.37 6.66 1.59
N SER A 127 7.91 6.35 2.78
CA SER A 127 9.36 6.38 3.00
C SER A 127 10.08 5.33 2.16
N TYR A 128 9.59 4.09 2.14
CA TYR A 128 10.13 2.97 1.33
C TYR A 128 10.28 3.35 -0.14
N LEU A 129 9.33 4.13 -0.65
CA LEU A 129 9.32 4.57 -2.04
C LEU A 129 10.26 5.75 -2.31
N ILE A 130 10.60 6.55 -1.31
CA ILE A 130 11.53 7.69 -1.41
C ILE A 130 12.99 7.24 -1.25
N THR A 131 13.28 6.33 -0.30
CA THR A 131 14.67 5.95 0.03
C THR A 131 15.40 5.30 -1.16
N GLU A 132 14.68 4.52 -1.97
CA GLU A 132 15.24 3.83 -3.15
C GLU A 132 15.37 4.73 -4.41
N GLU A 133 14.92 5.99 -4.36
CA GLU A 133 15.17 6.98 -5.43
C GLU A 133 16.57 7.61 -5.32
N ASN A 134 17.15 7.60 -4.11
CA ASN A 134 18.48 8.19 -3.87
C ASN A 134 19.64 7.22 -4.09
N ASP A 135 19.41 5.90 -3.98
CA ASP A 135 20.43 4.88 -4.28
C ASP A 135 20.66 4.69 -5.81
N GLY A 136 19.88 5.37 -6.65
CA GLY A 136 20.05 5.43 -8.10
C GLY A 136 20.95 6.56 -8.61
N ILE A 137 21.47 7.43 -7.72
CA ILE A 137 22.36 8.55 -8.06
C ILE A 137 23.71 8.40 -7.35
N GLU A 138 24.31 7.22 -7.42
CA GLU A 138 25.77 7.08 -7.27
C GLU A 138 26.35 6.56 -8.57
N THR A 139 26.70 7.47 -9.49
CA THR A 139 28.00 7.50 -10.16
C THR A 139 28.10 8.64 -11.18
N ALA A 140 29.29 9.26 -11.17
CA ALA A 140 29.91 10.08 -12.22
C ALA A 140 29.86 11.60 -12.06
N THR A 141 30.48 12.10 -10.98
CA THR A 141 31.43 13.22 -11.11
C THR A 141 32.66 12.93 -10.26
N SER A 142 33.56 12.14 -10.83
CA SER A 142 34.98 12.15 -10.48
C SER A 142 35.74 12.72 -11.68
N TYR A 143 36.60 13.70 -11.39
CA TYR A 143 37.52 14.46 -12.23
C TYR A 143 36.97 15.71 -12.93
#